data_AF-A0A7W8MTU7-F1
#
_entry.id   AF-A0A7W8MTU7-F1
#
_cell.length_a   1.000
_cell.length_b   1.000
_cell.length_c   1.000
_cell.angle_alpha   90.00
_cell.angle_beta   90.00
_cell.angle_gamma   90.00
#
_symmetry.space_group_name_H-M   'P 1'
#
loop_
_entity.id
_entity.type
_entity.pdbx_description
1 polymer ?
#
loop_
_entity_poly.entity_id
_entity_poly.type
_entity_poly.pdbx_seq_one_letter_code
_entity_poly.pdbx_strand_id
1 'polypeptide(L)'
;MNRILVGGTLLLVIFVGVFRQRIFLRDPLGKMERNGVAVDGARLYINFLNDVLVEEPGTERRYLVQRWSGVPGVPQILGCVQGLACWTDADHATVFLLDGRGAGARAVMSAKEITFVDETDARIRVQLR
;
A
#
# COMPACT_ATOMS: atom_id res chain seq x y z
N MET A 1 35.29 14.37 -12.94
CA MET A 1 33.97 13.89 -13.41
C MET A 1 33.63 12.51 -12.87
N ASN A 2 34.46 11.47 -13.05
CA ASN A 2 34.16 10.11 -12.58
C ASN A 2 33.96 9.99 -11.06
N ARG A 3 34.72 10.71 -10.22
CA ARG A 3 34.54 10.66 -8.76
C ARG A 3 33.19 11.21 -8.28
N ILE A 4 32.67 12.22 -8.99
CA ILE A 4 31.36 12.82 -8.68
C ILE A 4 30.25 11.88 -9.14
N LEU A 5 30.38 11.29 -10.33
CA LEU A 5 29.45 10.28 -10.83
C LEU A 5 29.39 9.07 -9.89
N VAL A 6 30.55 8.51 -9.50
CA VAL A 6 30.62 7.37 -8.57
C VAL A 6 30.03 7.74 -7.22
N GLY A 7 30.38 8.91 -6.66
CA GLY A 7 29.82 9.39 -5.41
C GLY A 7 28.30 9.55 -5.47
N GLY A 8 27.79 10.15 -6.56
CA GLY A 8 26.35 10.33 -6.79
C GLY A 8 25.61 9.01 -6.95
N THR A 9 26.14 8.06 -7.71
CA THR A 9 25.55 6.72 -7.85
C THR A 9 25.51 5.99 -6.51
N LEU A 10 26.57 6.06 -5.70
CA LEU A 10 26.60 5.43 -4.39
C LEU A 10 25.51 6.01 -3.47
N LEU A 11 25.37 7.34 -3.48
CA LEU A 11 24.36 8.06 -2.72
C LEU A 11 22.94 7.65 -3.14
N LEU A 12 22.70 7.53 -4.44
CA LEU A 12 21.43 7.05 -4.98
C LEU A 12 21.11 5.62 -4.51
N VAL A 13 22.09 4.71 -4.57
CA VAL A 13 21.90 3.31 -4.14
C VAL A 13 21.56 3.23 -2.65
N ILE A 14 22.26 4.01 -1.80
CA ILE A 14 21.95 4.09 -0.37
C ILE A 14 20.54 4.62 -0.16
N PHE A 15 20.18 5.71 -0.84
CA PHE A 15 18.86 6.31 -0.75
C PHE A 15 17.77 5.30 -1.14
N VAL A 16 17.88 4.64 -2.30
CA VAL A 16 16.93 3.61 -2.72
C VAL A 16 16.89 2.45 -1.72
N GLY A 17 18.04 2.00 -1.23
CA GLY A 17 18.14 0.91 -0.27
C GLY A 17 17.39 1.17 1.04
N VAL A 18 17.47 2.41 1.55
CA VAL A 18 16.81 2.85 2.79
C VAL A 18 15.32 3.13 2.57
N PHE A 19 14.96 3.84 1.49
CA PHE A 19 13.59 4.33 1.30
C PHE A 19 12.67 3.40 0.50
N ARG A 20 13.17 2.31 -0.10
CA ARG A 20 12.34 1.36 -0.89
C ARG A 20 11.16 0.75 -0.14
N GLN A 21 11.22 0.70 1.19
CA GLN A 21 10.14 0.15 2.01
C GLN A 21 8.99 1.16 2.18
N ARG A 22 9.29 2.45 2.04
CA ARG A 22 8.30 3.53 2.19
C ARG A 22 7.60 3.86 0.90
N ILE A 23 8.19 3.52 -0.24
CA ILE A 23 7.67 3.86 -1.57
C ILE A 23 6.79 2.72 -2.10
N PHE A 24 5.55 3.08 -2.41
CA PHE A 24 4.54 2.23 -3.02
C PHE A 24 4.40 2.60 -4.49
N LEU A 25 4.56 1.62 -5.37
CA LEU A 25 4.40 1.80 -6.81
C LEU A 25 3.04 1.27 -7.25
N ARG A 26 2.41 1.97 -8.19
CA ARG A 26 1.11 1.55 -8.72
C ARG A 26 1.21 0.22 -9.45
N ASP A 27 0.31 -0.69 -9.13
CA ASP A 27 -0.04 -1.85 -9.93
C ASP A 27 -1.23 -1.48 -10.84
N PRO A 28 -1.01 -1.25 -12.15
CA PRO A 28 -2.07 -0.86 -13.06
C PRO A 28 -2.99 -2.03 -13.47
N LEU A 29 -2.61 -3.28 -13.19
CA LEU A 29 -3.33 -4.48 -13.61
C LEU A 29 -4.01 -5.21 -12.43
N GLY A 30 -3.73 -4.77 -11.21
CA GLY A 30 -4.40 -5.27 -10.04
C GLY A 30 -5.90 -4.97 -10.05
N LYS A 31 -6.65 -5.74 -9.27
CA LYS A 31 -8.10 -5.66 -9.16
C LYS A 31 -8.54 -5.59 -7.70
N MET A 32 -9.62 -4.87 -7.46
CA MET A 32 -10.27 -4.81 -6.16
C MET A 32 -11.70 -5.31 -6.29
N GLU A 33 -12.15 -6.10 -5.32
CA GLU A 33 -13.53 -6.51 -5.14
C GLU A 33 -14.00 -6.07 -3.75
N ARG A 34 -15.24 -5.58 -3.67
CA ARG A 34 -15.94 -5.24 -2.43
C ARG A 34 -17.19 -6.12 -2.36
N ASN A 35 -17.28 -6.98 -1.35
CA ASN A 35 -18.34 -7.99 -1.22
C ASN A 35 -18.50 -8.87 -2.48
N GLY A 36 -17.39 -9.17 -3.16
CA GLY A 36 -17.39 -9.96 -4.40
C GLY A 36 -17.77 -9.19 -5.67
N VAL A 37 -18.04 -7.89 -5.57
CA VAL A 37 -18.30 -7.02 -6.72
C VAL A 37 -17.03 -6.28 -7.09
N ALA A 38 -16.63 -6.34 -8.36
CA ALA A 38 -15.45 -5.62 -8.85
C ALA A 38 -15.63 -4.10 -8.71
N VAL A 39 -14.58 -3.44 -8.24
CA VAL A 39 -14.52 -1.99 -8.07
C VAL A 39 -13.67 -1.38 -9.19
N ASP A 40 -14.35 -0.86 -10.20
CA ASP A 40 -13.68 -0.26 -11.37
C ASP A 40 -13.03 1.07 -11.03
N GLY A 41 -11.75 1.22 -11.38
CA GLY A 41 -10.98 2.44 -11.15
C GLY A 41 -10.21 2.48 -9.81
N ALA A 42 -10.27 1.40 -9.02
CA ALA A 42 -9.44 1.25 -7.84
C ALA A 42 -7.96 1.34 -8.21
N ARG A 43 -7.18 2.05 -7.41
CA ARG A 43 -5.73 2.15 -7.59
C ARG A 43 -5.06 1.35 -6.50
N LEU A 44 -4.26 0.39 -6.93
CA LEU A 44 -3.51 -0.49 -6.05
C LEU A 44 -2.05 -0.12 -6.14
N TYR A 45 -1.39 -0.14 -5.00
CA TYR A 45 0.03 0.14 -4.91
C TYR A 45 0.70 -0.88 -3.99
N ILE A 46 1.91 -1.27 -4.34
CA ILE A 46 2.71 -2.24 -3.62
C ILE A 46 4.12 -1.71 -3.38
N ASN A 47 4.69 -1.99 -2.22
CA ASN A 47 6.09 -1.69 -1.92
C ASN A 47 6.99 -2.94 -2.02
N PHE A 48 8.29 -2.76 -1.77
CA PHE A 48 9.27 -3.85 -1.79
C PHE A 48 8.99 -4.98 -0.79
N LEU A 49 8.29 -4.69 0.32
CA LEU A 49 7.96 -5.68 1.36
C LEU A 49 6.64 -6.43 1.11
N ASN A 50 5.93 -6.14 0.03
CA ASN A 50 4.57 -6.62 -0.26
C ASN A 50 3.51 -6.05 0.69
N ASP A 51 3.76 -4.85 1.24
CA ASP A 51 2.69 -4.05 1.81
C ASP A 51 1.82 -3.52 0.66
N VAL A 52 0.52 -3.38 0.94
CA VAL A 52 -0.47 -3.01 -0.08
C VAL A 52 -1.23 -1.78 0.36
N LEU A 53 -1.24 -0.80 -0.53
CA LEU A 53 -2.05 0.40 -0.41
C LEU A 53 -3.15 0.36 -1.48
N VAL A 54 -4.36 0.66 -1.07
CA VAL A 54 -5.56 0.66 -1.91
C VAL A 54 -6.17 2.05 -1.84
N GLU A 55 -6.48 2.64 -2.99
CA GLU A 55 -7.33 3.82 -3.11
C GLU A 55 -8.59 3.46 -3.88
N GLU A 56 -9.75 3.63 -3.24
CA GLU A 56 -11.05 3.35 -3.86
C GLU A 56 -11.49 4.56 -4.71
N PRO A 57 -12.01 4.36 -5.94
CA PRO A 57 -12.34 5.46 -6.83
C PRO A 57 -13.61 6.17 -6.36
N GLY A 58 -13.67 7.49 -6.57
CA GLY A 58 -14.85 8.30 -6.21
C GLY A 58 -15.08 8.46 -4.71
N THR A 59 -14.18 7.94 -3.87
CA THR A 59 -14.22 8.11 -2.41
C THR A 59 -12.85 8.57 -1.90
N GLU A 60 -12.79 9.07 -0.66
CA GLU A 60 -11.52 9.38 0.02
C GLU A 60 -10.96 8.17 0.78
N ARG A 61 -11.53 6.97 0.59
CA ARG A 61 -11.09 5.76 1.30
C ARG A 61 -9.74 5.30 0.79
N ARG A 62 -8.82 5.14 1.74
CA ARG A 62 -7.50 4.57 1.51
C ARG A 62 -7.20 3.53 2.57
N TYR A 63 -6.78 2.36 2.14
CA TYR A 63 -6.44 1.26 3.02
C TYR A 63 -4.98 0.89 2.83
N LEU A 64 -4.23 0.84 3.92
CA LEU A 64 -2.89 0.30 3.98
C LEU A 64 -2.92 -0.99 4.79
N VAL A 65 -2.43 -2.07 4.18
CA VAL A 65 -2.21 -3.36 4.83
C VAL A 65 -0.72 -3.64 4.78
N GLN A 66 -0.07 -3.59 5.93
CA GLN A 66 1.35 -3.88 6.02
C GLN A 66 1.59 -5.34 6.38
N ARG A 67 2.56 -5.98 5.73
CA ARG A 67 2.89 -7.39 5.91
C ARG A 67 3.30 -7.74 7.35
N TRP A 68 3.94 -6.80 8.06
CA TRP A 68 4.45 -7.05 9.41
C TRP A 68 3.33 -7.14 10.45
N SER A 69 2.34 -6.24 10.40
CA SER A 69 1.20 -6.24 11.33
C SER A 69 0.09 -7.15 10.83
N GLY A 70 -0.09 -7.21 9.50
CA GLY A 70 -1.22 -7.81 8.81
C GLY A 70 -2.53 -7.07 9.09
N VAL A 71 -2.53 -5.95 9.81
CA VAL A 71 -3.77 -5.27 10.21
C VAL A 71 -4.07 -4.17 9.20
N PRO A 72 -5.28 -4.14 8.60
CA PRO A 72 -5.68 -3.07 7.72
C PRO A 72 -5.93 -1.78 8.52
N GLY A 73 -5.56 -0.65 7.93
CA GLY A 73 -5.83 0.66 8.51
C GLY A 73 -5.70 1.78 7.48
N VAL A 74 -5.98 3.01 7.89
CA VAL A 74 -5.78 4.21 7.08
C VAL A 74 -4.41 4.81 7.44
N PRO A 75 -3.51 5.03 6.47
CA PRO A 75 -2.20 5.62 6.77
C PRO A 75 -2.37 7.06 7.30
N GLN A 76 -1.67 7.40 8.38
CA GLN A 76 -1.74 8.75 8.96
C GLN A 76 -1.10 9.79 8.03
N ILE A 77 0.04 9.44 7.45
CA ILE A 77 0.80 10.30 6.54
C ILE A 77 1.02 9.53 5.25
N LEU A 78 0.52 10.10 4.16
CA LEU A 78 0.66 9.52 2.83
C LEU A 78 0.86 10.65 1.81
N GLY A 79 2.05 10.72 1.23
CA GLY A 79 2.32 11.58 0.07
C GLY A 79 2.16 10.76 -1.21
N CYS A 80 1.55 11.33 -2.25
CA CYS A 80 1.39 10.63 -3.52
C CYS A 80 1.74 11.54 -4.71
N VAL A 81 2.50 11.00 -5.65
CA VAL A 81 2.54 11.50 -7.02
C VAL A 81 1.34 10.89 -7.75
N GLN A 82 0.45 11.76 -8.19
CA GLN A 82 -0.87 11.39 -8.71
C GLN A 82 -0.79 10.24 -9.71
N GLY A 83 -1.43 9.12 -9.35
CA GLY A 83 -1.61 7.96 -10.21
C GLY A 83 -0.34 7.16 -10.52
N LEU A 84 0.79 7.40 -9.83
CA LEU A 84 2.06 6.72 -10.10
C LEU A 84 2.63 6.04 -8.86
N ALA A 85 2.86 6.80 -7.79
CA ALA A 85 3.53 6.30 -6.61
C ALA A 85 3.05 7.05 -5.36
N CYS A 86 3.09 6.36 -4.23
CA CYS A 86 2.87 6.96 -2.92
C CYS A 86 4.03 6.65 -1.97
N TRP A 87 4.17 7.41 -0.90
CA TRP A 87 5.13 7.14 0.15
C TRP A 87 4.56 7.42 1.54
N THR A 88 5.02 6.63 2.50
CA THR A 88 4.70 6.78 3.93
C THR A 88 5.81 7.53 4.67
N ASP A 89 5.54 7.92 5.91
CA ASP A 89 6.47 8.56 6.82
C ASP A 89 7.59 7.63 7.32
N ALA A 90 7.25 6.36 7.54
CA ALA A 90 8.15 5.34 8.10
C ALA A 90 8.06 3.99 7.36
N ASP A 91 9.05 3.13 7.62
CA ASP A 91 9.12 1.75 7.08
C ASP A 91 7.96 0.89 7.63
N HIS A 92 7.59 1.14 8.89
CA HIS A 92 6.33 0.72 9.49
C HIS A 92 5.47 1.96 9.67
N ALA A 93 4.63 2.23 8.69
CA ALA A 93 3.78 3.41 8.68
C ALA A 93 2.78 3.34 9.83
N THR A 94 2.54 4.48 10.47
CA THR A 94 1.48 4.55 11.47
C THR A 94 0.13 4.50 10.75
N VAL A 95 -0.77 3.64 11.21
CA VAL A 95 -2.12 3.52 10.66
C VAL A 95 -3.16 3.80 11.73
N PHE A 96 -4.24 4.48 11.35
CA PHE A 96 -5.49 4.46 12.10
C PHE A 96 -6.19 3.14 11.81
N LEU A 97 -6.45 2.35 12.84
CA LEU A 97 -7.17 1.09 12.69
C LEU A 97 -8.57 1.36 12.13
N LEU A 98 -9.07 0.44 11.30
CA LEU A 98 -10.45 0.50 10.84
C LEU A 98 -11.38 0.22 12.02
N ASP A 99 -12.38 1.07 12.21
CA ASP A 99 -13.41 0.90 13.23
C ASP A 99 -14.51 -0.07 12.73
N GLY A 100 -14.93 -1.06 13.52
CA GLY A 100 -16.00 -2.00 13.11
C GLY A 100 -15.86 -3.40 13.71
N ARG A 101 -16.73 -4.34 13.30
CA ARG A 101 -16.68 -5.74 13.76
C ARG A 101 -15.39 -6.46 13.37
N GLY A 102 -14.73 -6.01 12.29
CA GLY A 102 -13.43 -6.48 11.84
C GLY A 102 -12.24 -5.68 12.39
N ALA A 103 -12.44 -4.73 13.30
CA ALA A 103 -11.38 -3.88 13.83
C ALA A 103 -10.25 -4.72 14.45
N GLY A 104 -9.03 -4.51 13.97
CA GLY A 104 -7.85 -5.24 14.43
C GLY A 104 -7.74 -6.69 13.91
N ALA A 105 -8.70 -7.17 13.12
CA ALA A 105 -8.57 -8.47 12.47
C ALA A 105 -7.46 -8.43 11.42
N ARG A 106 -6.60 -9.45 11.42
CA ARG A 106 -5.52 -9.55 10.43
C ARG A 106 -6.09 -9.89 9.06
N ALA A 107 -5.65 -9.15 8.06
CA ALA A 107 -5.81 -9.47 6.66
C ALA A 107 -5.14 -10.81 6.33
N VAL A 108 -5.74 -11.56 5.42
CA VAL A 108 -5.11 -12.71 4.79
C VAL A 108 -4.29 -12.18 3.64
N MET A 109 -2.95 -12.29 3.73
CA MET A 109 -2.03 -11.85 2.69
C MET A 109 -1.32 -13.06 2.08
N SER A 110 -1.45 -13.22 0.77
CA SER A 110 -0.66 -14.14 -0.05
C SER A 110 0.21 -13.33 -1.03
N ALA A 111 1.02 -14.01 -1.85
CA ALA A 111 1.91 -13.34 -2.79
C ALA A 111 1.18 -12.43 -3.80
N LYS A 112 -0.09 -12.69 -4.13
CA LYS A 112 -0.85 -11.95 -5.13
C LYS A 112 -2.27 -11.58 -4.70
N GLU A 113 -2.68 -11.97 -3.50
CA GLU A 113 -4.05 -11.74 -3.05
C GLU A 113 -4.07 -11.33 -1.58
N ILE A 114 -4.79 -10.25 -1.29
CA ILE A 114 -4.96 -9.70 0.04
C ILE A 114 -6.46 -9.59 0.31
N THR A 115 -6.92 -10.15 1.42
CA THR A 115 -8.33 -10.08 1.83
C THR A 115 -8.44 -9.53 3.24
N PHE A 116 -9.32 -8.56 3.45
CA PHE A 116 -9.62 -7.99 4.76
C PHE A 116 -11.07 -7.50 4.85
N VAL A 117 -11.50 -7.10 6.04
CA VAL A 117 -12.82 -6.50 6.28
C VAL A 117 -12.63 -5.03 6.62
N ASP A 118 -13.46 -4.17 6.03
CA ASP A 118 -13.37 -2.73 6.24
C ASP A 118 -14.26 -2.22 7.39
N GLU A 119 -14.33 -0.91 7.55
CA GLU A 119 -15.12 -0.25 8.59
C GLU A 119 -16.65 -0.47 8.48
N THR A 120 -17.11 -0.88 7.30
CA THR A 120 -18.53 -1.12 6.99
C THR A 120 -18.91 -2.60 7.08
N ASP A 121 -18.02 -3.45 7.61
CA ASP A 121 -18.15 -4.92 7.60
C ASP A 121 -18.12 -5.53 6.17
N ALA A 122 -17.63 -4.76 5.18
CA ALA A 122 -17.50 -5.24 3.81
C ALA A 122 -16.21 -6.03 3.63
N ARG A 123 -16.30 -7.17 2.95
CA ARG A 123 -15.15 -7.97 2.58
C ARG A 123 -14.45 -7.34 1.37
N ILE A 124 -13.24 -6.86 1.59
CA ILE A 124 -12.36 -6.35 0.55
C ILE A 124 -11.41 -7.45 0.10
N ARG A 125 -11.32 -7.66 -1.22
CA ARG A 125 -10.35 -8.56 -1.83
C ARG A 125 -9.55 -7.78 -2.86
N VAL A 126 -8.24 -7.85 -2.76
CA VAL A 126 -7.29 -7.21 -3.66
C VAL A 126 -6.49 -8.30 -4.34
N GLN A 127 -6.41 -8.25 -5.65
CA GLN A 127 -5.55 -9.11 -6.46
C GLN A 127 -4.48 -8.25 -7.14
N LEU A 128 -3.22 -8.61 -6.95
CA LEU A 128 -2.05 -7.95 -7.53
C LEU A 128 -1.54 -8.74 -8.75
N ARG A 129 -0.84 -8.08 -9.68
CA ARG A 129 -0.39 -8.72 -10.92
C ARG A 129 1.11 -8.64 -11.21
#